data_AF-A0A3A8J543-F1
#
_entry.id   AF-A0A3A8J543-F1
#
_cell.length_a   1.000
_cell.length_b   1.000
_cell.length_c   1.000
_cell.angle_alpha   90.00
_cell.angle_beta   90.00
_cell.angle_gamma   90.00
#
_symmetry.space_group_name_H-M   'P 1'
#
loop_
_entity.id
_entity.type
_entity.pdbx_description
1 polymer ?
#
loop_
_entity_poly.entity_id
_entity_poly.type
_entity_poly.pdbx_seq_one_letter_code
_entity_poly.pdbx_strand_id
1 'polypeptide(L)'
;MDDVLWNPVNAEEALEGLEKILARLNARNDSRAIFLDIYAIVTRKVVHLLSREDAGGFLEPEWLSHLTGRFAEEALIAVRDSLKNLPLPTAAWRFATHYPAQRLTQPYQDALLGVSAHINHDLGMVVYDNIAHQSPPADARRMARYRHDYFHVNEILRSCIPECVDLLAERYQCASTRLLLRVPFSRPVVERAVMRMLIVWRQRVWDNVVAMLEAQTPEEHQAVVERVRTTSGRIAQALCADKALWWTVRGESPPFSLDLPPEAWPGVVPPPEPEVDASAARAG
;
A
#
# COMPACT_ATOMS: atom_id res chain seq x y z
N MET A 1 11.84 4.99 -17.63
CA MET A 1 11.00 5.70 -16.62
C MET A 1 11.95 6.39 -15.65
N ASP A 2 12.95 7.06 -16.20
CA ASP A 2 14.24 7.22 -15.52
C ASP A 2 14.28 8.51 -14.71
N ASP A 3 13.25 9.35 -14.90
CA ASP A 3 12.99 10.60 -14.21
C ASP A 3 12.11 10.44 -12.96
N VAL A 4 11.51 9.26 -12.74
CA VAL A 4 10.70 8.96 -11.57
C VAL A 4 11.62 8.77 -10.36
N LEU A 5 11.36 9.50 -9.28
CA LEU A 5 12.02 9.31 -8.00
C LEU A 5 11.42 8.07 -7.31
N TRP A 6 12.18 6.97 -7.24
CA TRP A 6 11.71 5.68 -6.73
C TRP A 6 11.95 5.48 -5.22
N ASN A 7 12.82 6.29 -4.62
CA ASN A 7 13.30 6.18 -3.25
C ASN A 7 13.14 7.51 -2.47
N PRO A 8 11.92 8.06 -2.40
CA PRO A 8 11.68 9.32 -1.72
C PRO A 8 11.98 9.23 -0.21
N VAL A 9 12.65 10.23 0.35
CA VAL A 9 13.01 10.25 1.78
C VAL A 9 12.09 11.13 2.64
N ASN A 10 11.20 11.90 2.02
CA ASN A 10 10.26 12.80 2.70
C ASN A 10 8.92 12.91 1.94
N ALA A 11 7.96 13.64 2.51
CA ALA A 11 6.62 13.79 1.93
C ALA A 11 6.59 14.53 0.59
N GLU A 12 7.47 15.51 0.37
CA GLU A 12 7.53 16.29 -0.87
C GLU A 12 8.07 15.44 -2.03
N GLU A 13 9.17 14.75 -1.78
CA GLU A 13 9.75 13.78 -2.71
C GLU A 13 8.78 12.63 -3.04
N ALA A 14 8.02 12.16 -2.04
CA ALA A 14 6.98 11.18 -2.26
C ALA A 14 5.92 11.69 -3.25
N LEU A 15 5.45 12.92 -3.06
CA LEU A 15 4.49 13.52 -3.97
C LEU A 15 5.06 13.68 -5.39
N GLU A 16 6.31 14.12 -5.52
CA GLU A 16 6.99 14.25 -6.81
C GLU A 16 7.07 12.89 -7.54
N GLY A 17 7.54 11.85 -6.84
CA GLY A 17 7.64 10.50 -7.38
C GLY A 17 6.28 9.97 -7.85
N LEU A 18 5.24 10.15 -7.02
CA LEU A 18 3.86 9.75 -7.34
C LEU A 18 3.33 10.47 -8.57
N GLU A 19 3.44 11.80 -8.64
CA GLU A 19 2.91 12.58 -9.76
C GLU A 19 3.58 12.20 -11.09
N LYS A 20 4.89 11.94 -11.08
CA LYS A 20 5.63 11.50 -12.27
C LYS A 20 5.20 10.12 -12.75
N ILE A 21 5.10 9.12 -11.87
CA ILE A 21 4.66 7.78 -12.29
C ILE A 21 3.19 7.79 -12.71
N LEU A 22 2.34 8.56 -12.03
CA LEU A 22 0.93 8.73 -12.37
C LEU A 22 0.73 9.32 -13.75
N ALA A 23 1.50 10.34 -14.13
CA ALA A 23 1.42 10.89 -15.48
C ALA A 23 1.66 9.80 -16.55
N ARG A 24 2.60 8.89 -16.31
CA ARG A 24 2.95 7.80 -17.24
C ARG A 24 1.89 6.71 -17.30
N LEU A 25 1.36 6.29 -16.15
CA LEU A 25 0.34 5.25 -16.09
C LEU A 25 -1.00 5.75 -16.66
N ASN A 26 -1.38 6.98 -16.34
CA ASN A 26 -2.59 7.59 -16.87
C ASN A 26 -2.53 7.79 -18.39
N ALA A 27 -1.38 8.22 -18.94
CA ALA A 27 -1.19 8.31 -20.39
C ALA A 27 -1.36 6.95 -21.12
N ARG A 28 -1.24 5.84 -20.40
CA ARG A 28 -1.40 4.47 -20.93
C ARG A 28 -2.74 3.82 -20.56
N ASN A 29 -3.62 4.53 -19.86
CA ASN A 29 -4.83 3.97 -19.26
C ASN A 29 -4.58 2.69 -18.44
N ASP A 30 -3.46 2.68 -17.71
CA ASP A 30 -3.04 1.56 -16.88
C ASP A 30 -3.76 1.60 -15.52
N SER A 31 -4.53 0.55 -15.20
CA SER A 31 -5.33 0.48 -13.96
C SER A 31 -4.47 0.50 -12.68
N ARG A 32 -3.17 0.21 -12.77
CA ARG A 32 -2.24 0.38 -11.64
C ARG A 32 -2.14 1.85 -11.17
N ALA A 33 -2.58 2.81 -11.99
CA ALA A 33 -2.68 4.21 -11.60
C ALA A 33 -3.72 4.45 -10.48
N ILE A 34 -4.76 3.63 -10.38
CA ILE A 34 -5.95 3.93 -9.55
C ILE A 34 -5.60 4.08 -8.07
N PHE A 35 -4.86 3.12 -7.53
CA PHE A 35 -4.39 3.20 -6.15
C PHE A 35 -3.42 4.38 -5.96
N LEU A 36 -2.49 4.58 -6.91
CA LEU A 36 -1.52 5.66 -6.80
C LEU A 36 -2.19 7.05 -6.85
N ASP A 37 -3.26 7.23 -7.62
CA ASP A 37 -3.99 8.51 -7.70
C ASP A 37 -4.69 8.78 -6.36
N ILE A 38 -5.29 7.76 -5.74
CA ILE A 38 -5.83 7.85 -4.36
C ILE A 38 -4.72 8.20 -3.36
N TYR A 39 -3.57 7.55 -3.46
CA TYR A 39 -2.47 7.80 -2.56
C TYR A 39 -1.90 9.22 -2.73
N ALA A 40 -1.77 9.71 -3.96
CA ALA A 40 -1.32 11.06 -4.25
C ALA A 40 -2.27 12.14 -3.69
N ILE A 41 -3.59 11.89 -3.65
CA ILE A 41 -4.55 12.79 -2.96
C ILE A 41 -4.17 12.93 -1.49
N VAL A 42 -3.96 11.81 -0.80
CA VAL A 42 -3.59 11.80 0.63
C VAL A 42 -2.22 12.44 0.84
N THR A 43 -1.22 12.08 0.05
CA THR A 43 0.15 12.61 0.15
C THR A 43 0.18 14.12 -0.08
N ARG A 44 -0.56 14.64 -1.06
CA ARG A 44 -0.69 16.09 -1.28
C ARG A 44 -1.28 16.81 -0.08
N LYS A 45 -2.27 16.20 0.58
CA LYS A 45 -2.86 16.75 1.81
C LYS A 45 -1.86 16.74 2.97
N VAL A 46 -1.05 15.69 3.10
CA VAL A 46 0.04 15.61 4.09
C VAL A 46 1.06 16.72 3.86
N VAL A 47 1.58 16.86 2.63
CA VAL A 47 2.53 17.93 2.26
C VAL A 47 1.98 19.31 2.61
N HIS A 48 0.73 19.58 2.22
CA HIS A 48 0.08 20.86 2.53
C HIS A 48 -0.08 21.11 4.03
N LEU A 49 -0.38 20.09 4.83
CA LEU A 49 -0.54 20.27 6.27
C LEU A 49 0.80 20.48 6.97
N LEU A 50 1.84 19.74 6.56
CA LEU A 50 3.19 19.87 7.10
C LEU A 50 3.82 21.24 6.78
N SER A 51 3.43 21.90 5.68
CA SER A 51 3.92 23.23 5.31
C SER A 51 3.27 24.38 6.09
N ARG A 52 2.27 24.11 6.94
CA ARG A 52 1.60 25.14 7.76
C ARG A 52 2.43 25.50 8.98
N GLU A 53 2.22 26.69 9.53
CA GLU A 53 2.89 27.14 10.77
C GLU A 53 2.65 26.20 11.96
N ASP A 54 1.44 25.63 12.05
CA ASP A 54 1.06 24.65 13.08
C ASP A 54 1.39 23.20 12.70
N ALA A 55 2.03 22.99 11.53
CA ALA A 55 2.21 21.69 10.89
C ALA A 55 0.92 20.83 10.90
N GLY A 56 -0.26 21.44 10.78
CA GLY A 56 -1.54 20.72 10.83
C GLY A 56 -1.88 20.08 12.18
N GLY A 57 -1.21 20.49 13.26
CA GLY A 57 -1.38 19.94 14.61
C GLY A 57 -0.55 18.69 14.89
N PHE A 58 0.37 18.31 14.00
CA PHE A 58 1.32 17.23 14.25
C PHE A 58 2.35 17.61 15.31
N LEU A 59 2.65 16.67 16.19
CA LEU A 59 3.62 16.86 17.26
C LEU A 59 5.05 16.57 16.80
N GLU A 60 5.25 15.65 15.87
CA GLU A 60 6.54 15.20 15.32
C GLU A 60 6.49 15.25 13.78
N PRO A 61 6.38 16.46 13.17
CA PRO A 61 6.17 16.61 11.73
C PRO A 61 7.32 16.08 10.86
N GLU A 62 8.57 16.18 11.33
CA GLU A 62 9.73 15.62 10.62
C GLU A 62 9.67 14.09 10.56
N TRP A 63 9.27 13.46 11.68
CA TRP A 63 9.08 12.00 11.73
C TRP A 63 7.98 11.56 10.77
N LEU A 64 6.86 12.29 10.71
CA LEU A 64 5.78 12.00 9.79
C LEU A 64 6.18 12.24 8.32
N SER A 65 6.96 13.28 8.04
CA SER A 65 7.48 13.55 6.69
C SER A 65 8.38 12.41 6.21
N HIS A 66 9.34 12.00 7.04
CA HIS A 66 10.23 10.87 6.76
C HIS A 66 9.44 9.56 6.60
N LEU A 67 8.48 9.30 7.49
CA LEU A 67 7.54 8.18 7.37
C LEU A 67 6.83 8.18 6.02
N THR A 68 6.33 9.35 5.58
CA THR A 68 5.60 9.47 4.31
C THR A 68 6.48 9.16 3.10
N GLY A 69 7.75 9.59 3.12
CA GLY A 69 8.75 9.23 2.11
C GLY A 69 8.97 7.73 2.02
N ARG A 70 9.40 7.12 3.13
CA ARG A 70 9.66 5.68 3.21
C ARG A 70 8.42 4.84 2.90
N PHE A 71 7.24 5.33 3.28
CA PHE A 71 5.99 4.67 2.95
C PHE A 71 5.73 4.70 1.44
N ALA A 72 5.95 5.84 0.78
CA ALA A 72 5.78 5.96 -0.67
C ALA A 72 6.77 5.10 -1.45
N GLU A 73 8.00 4.96 -0.97
CA GLU A 73 9.02 4.08 -1.56
C GLU A 73 8.50 2.64 -1.73
N GLU A 74 7.86 2.05 -0.72
CA GLU A 74 7.29 0.69 -0.79
C GLU A 74 6.27 0.54 -1.94
N ALA A 75 5.35 1.50 -2.07
CA ALA A 75 4.35 1.51 -3.14
C ALA A 75 4.98 1.71 -4.52
N LEU A 76 5.95 2.62 -4.62
CA LEU A 76 6.66 2.93 -5.87
C LEU A 76 7.49 1.73 -6.34
N ILE A 77 8.20 1.06 -5.43
CA ILE A 77 8.95 -0.17 -5.72
C ILE A 77 8.02 -1.28 -6.20
N ALA A 78 6.91 -1.52 -5.50
CA ALA A 78 5.95 -2.57 -5.91
C ALA A 78 5.38 -2.33 -7.32
N VAL A 79 5.07 -1.07 -7.66
CA VAL A 79 4.60 -0.71 -9.00
C VAL A 79 5.71 -0.80 -10.03
N ARG A 80 6.93 -0.33 -9.73
CA ARG A 80 8.11 -0.46 -10.60
C ARG A 80 8.36 -1.91 -10.99
N ASP A 81 8.35 -2.79 -10.00
CA ASP A 81 8.70 -4.19 -10.18
C ASP A 81 7.57 -4.93 -10.92
N SER A 82 6.31 -4.58 -10.64
CA SER A 82 5.18 -5.02 -11.48
C SER A 82 5.29 -4.56 -12.94
N LEU A 83 5.73 -3.34 -13.21
CA LEU A 83 5.88 -2.82 -14.58
C LEU A 83 7.00 -3.55 -15.36
N LYS A 84 7.96 -4.12 -14.63
CA LYS A 84 9.04 -4.95 -15.17
C LYS A 84 8.71 -6.45 -15.20
N ASN A 85 7.49 -6.82 -14.79
CA ASN A 85 7.06 -8.22 -14.61
C ASN A 85 7.97 -9.01 -13.66
N LEU A 86 8.55 -8.36 -12.65
CA LEU A 86 9.37 -9.02 -11.64
C LEU A 86 8.48 -9.66 -10.57
N PRO A 87 8.95 -10.72 -9.90
CA PRO A 87 8.24 -11.31 -8.77
C PRO A 87 8.08 -10.28 -7.64
N LEU A 88 6.85 -10.13 -7.13
CA LEU A 88 6.59 -9.30 -5.96
C LEU A 88 6.52 -10.18 -4.70
N PRO A 89 7.27 -9.86 -3.63
CA PRO A 89 7.42 -10.76 -2.48
C PRO A 89 6.11 -10.93 -1.70
N THR A 90 5.29 -9.89 -1.61
CA THR A 90 4.08 -9.88 -0.79
C THR A 90 2.85 -10.28 -1.62
N ALA A 91 2.03 -11.18 -1.08
CA ALA A 91 0.81 -11.59 -1.76
C ALA A 91 -0.13 -10.40 -1.99
N ALA A 92 -0.24 -9.50 -1.00
CA ALA A 92 -1.09 -8.31 -1.10
C ALA A 92 -0.71 -7.44 -2.30
N TRP A 93 0.59 -7.18 -2.53
CA TRP A 93 1.05 -6.42 -3.69
C TRP A 93 0.90 -7.19 -5.01
N ARG A 94 1.04 -8.52 -5.00
CA ARG A 94 0.73 -9.34 -6.18
C ARG A 94 -0.72 -9.16 -6.61
N PHE A 95 -1.69 -9.30 -5.69
CA PHE A 95 -3.09 -9.02 -5.99
C PHE A 95 -3.31 -7.56 -6.45
N ALA A 96 -2.73 -6.59 -5.75
CA ALA A 96 -2.90 -5.16 -6.03
C ALA A 96 -2.28 -4.67 -7.34
N THR A 97 -1.45 -5.47 -8.01
CA THR A 97 -0.79 -5.10 -9.26
C THR A 97 -1.19 -5.98 -10.44
N HIS A 98 -1.27 -7.29 -10.26
CA HIS A 98 -1.54 -8.24 -11.34
C HIS A 98 -3.01 -8.24 -11.77
N TYR A 99 -3.95 -8.14 -10.82
CA TYR A 99 -5.39 -8.06 -11.15
C TYR A 99 -5.74 -6.78 -11.92
N PRO A 100 -5.31 -5.58 -11.48
CA PRO A 100 -5.53 -4.35 -12.25
C PRO A 100 -4.85 -4.40 -13.63
N ALA A 101 -3.60 -4.87 -13.71
CA ALA A 101 -2.87 -4.96 -14.98
C ALA A 101 -3.59 -5.83 -16.02
N GLN A 102 -4.28 -6.88 -15.58
CA GLN A 102 -5.07 -7.78 -16.44
C GLN A 102 -6.55 -7.39 -16.54
N ARG A 103 -6.96 -6.26 -15.94
CA ARG A 103 -8.36 -5.77 -15.91
C ARG A 103 -9.36 -6.79 -15.35
N LEU A 104 -8.94 -7.58 -14.37
CA LEU A 104 -9.77 -8.62 -13.75
C LEU A 104 -10.66 -8.10 -12.62
N THR A 105 -10.49 -6.83 -12.26
CA THR A 105 -11.13 -6.14 -11.14
C THR A 105 -11.79 -4.86 -11.62
N GLN A 106 -12.77 -4.38 -10.84
CA GLN A 106 -13.37 -3.06 -11.05
C GLN A 106 -12.48 -1.97 -10.42
N PRO A 107 -12.58 -0.70 -10.86
CA PRO A 107 -11.73 0.36 -10.31
C PRO A 107 -11.77 0.51 -8.79
N TYR A 108 -12.93 0.30 -8.16
CA TYR A 108 -13.02 0.34 -6.70
C TYR A 108 -12.28 -0.83 -6.02
N GLN A 109 -12.18 -2.00 -6.68
CA GLN A 109 -11.40 -3.13 -6.19
C GLN A 109 -9.90 -2.84 -6.34
N ASP A 110 -9.47 -2.26 -7.47
CA ASP A 110 -8.08 -1.83 -7.69
C ASP A 110 -7.62 -0.87 -6.59
N ALA A 111 -8.47 0.12 -6.27
CA ALA A 111 -8.27 1.03 -5.14
C ALA A 111 -8.14 0.29 -3.80
N LEU A 112 -9.09 -0.57 -3.45
CA LEU A 112 -9.11 -1.28 -2.17
C LEU A 112 -7.94 -2.26 -2.02
N LEU A 113 -7.52 -2.92 -3.09
CA LEU A 113 -6.37 -3.82 -3.09
C LEU A 113 -5.09 -3.07 -2.80
N GLY A 114 -4.85 -1.95 -3.50
CA GLY A 114 -3.68 -1.11 -3.26
C GLY A 114 -3.68 -0.51 -1.86
N VAL A 115 -4.80 0.07 -1.40
CA VAL A 115 -4.93 0.60 -0.04
C VAL A 115 -4.73 -0.49 1.01
N SER A 116 -5.23 -1.71 0.75
CA SER A 116 -5.02 -2.85 1.65
C SER A 116 -3.57 -3.29 1.71
N ALA A 117 -2.88 -3.43 0.58
CA ALA A 117 -1.46 -3.78 0.57
C ALA A 117 -0.65 -2.71 1.31
N HIS A 118 -0.86 -1.46 0.95
CA HIS A 118 -0.15 -0.33 1.52
C HIS A 118 -0.38 -0.18 3.03
N ILE A 119 -1.63 -0.24 3.51
CA ILE A 119 -1.91 -0.11 4.95
C ILE A 119 -1.59 -1.40 5.72
N ASN A 120 -2.07 -2.55 5.26
CA ASN A 120 -2.03 -3.77 6.08
C ASN A 120 -0.70 -4.51 6.01
N HIS A 121 0.13 -4.24 5.00
CA HIS A 121 1.47 -4.81 4.88
C HIS A 121 2.52 -3.74 5.19
N ASP A 122 2.63 -2.70 4.35
CA ASP A 122 3.80 -1.82 4.37
C ASP A 122 3.85 -0.91 5.60
N LEU A 123 2.71 -0.29 5.95
CA LEU A 123 2.67 0.74 6.99
C LEU A 123 3.25 0.26 8.33
N GLY A 124 2.99 -0.98 8.72
CA GLY A 124 3.52 -1.54 9.96
C GLY A 124 5.04 -1.67 9.93
N MET A 125 5.58 -2.18 8.82
CA MET A 125 7.01 -2.34 8.64
C MET A 125 7.72 -1.00 8.62
N VAL A 126 7.19 -0.03 7.86
CA VAL A 126 7.81 1.30 7.73
C VAL A 126 7.74 2.07 9.06
N VAL A 127 6.62 2.01 9.79
CA VAL A 127 6.53 2.66 11.11
C VAL A 127 7.50 2.01 12.10
N TYR A 128 7.61 0.68 12.11
CA TYR A 128 8.59 -0.02 12.94
C TYR A 128 10.01 0.42 12.61
N ASP A 129 10.42 0.37 11.34
CA ASP A 129 11.78 0.74 10.91
C ASP A 129 12.11 2.19 11.24
N ASN A 130 11.13 3.09 11.08
CA ASN A 130 11.28 4.52 11.37
C ASN A 130 11.41 4.82 12.88
N ILE A 131 11.08 3.87 13.76
CA ILE A 131 11.20 4.00 15.21
C ILE A 131 12.40 3.21 15.75
N ALA A 132 12.53 1.95 15.35
CA ALA A 132 13.48 0.99 15.93
C ALA A 132 14.96 1.40 15.73
N HIS A 133 15.26 2.10 14.64
CA HIS A 133 16.64 2.47 14.28
C HIS A 133 17.03 3.89 14.70
N GLN A 134 16.20 4.57 15.50
CA GLN A 134 16.50 5.92 15.97
C GLN A 134 17.62 5.93 17.02
N SER A 135 18.47 6.96 16.98
CA SER A 135 19.50 7.22 17.98
C SER A 135 19.40 8.67 18.48
N PRO A 136 19.15 8.91 19.79
CA PRO A 136 18.86 7.90 20.82
C PRO A 136 17.50 7.21 20.61
N PRO A 137 17.29 6.01 21.22
CA PRO A 137 16.00 5.34 21.18
C PRO A 137 14.87 6.23 21.70
N ALA A 138 13.67 6.07 21.14
CA ALA A 138 12.51 6.85 21.55
C ALA A 138 12.09 6.53 23.00
N ASP A 139 12.00 7.57 23.84
CA ASP A 139 11.45 7.44 25.19
C ASP A 139 9.91 7.34 25.18
N ALA A 140 9.31 7.11 26.35
CA ALA A 140 7.86 6.97 26.49
C ALA A 140 7.08 8.23 26.02
N ARG A 141 7.66 9.43 26.21
CA ARG A 141 7.02 10.68 25.79
C ARG A 141 7.01 10.81 24.28
N ARG A 142 8.14 10.53 23.62
CA ARG A 142 8.27 10.54 22.16
C ARG A 142 7.40 9.45 21.53
N MET A 143 7.35 8.26 22.12
CA MET A 143 6.43 7.20 21.69
C MET A 143 4.97 7.63 21.72
N ALA A 144 4.53 8.34 22.77
CA ALA A 144 3.18 8.89 22.85
C ALA A 144 2.89 9.94 21.75
N ARG A 145 3.89 10.75 21.37
CA ARG A 145 3.77 11.72 20.26
C ARG A 145 3.71 11.03 18.90
N TYR A 146 4.51 9.99 18.65
CA TYR A 146 4.41 9.17 17.43
C TYR A 146 3.05 8.49 17.32
N ARG A 147 2.54 7.95 18.43
CA ARG A 147 1.19 7.39 18.46
C ARG A 147 0.13 8.45 18.13
N HIS A 148 0.25 9.64 18.72
CA HIS A 148 -0.64 10.75 18.43
C HIS A 148 -0.66 11.05 16.93
N ASP A 149 0.50 11.32 16.34
CA ASP A 149 0.61 11.72 14.94
C ASP A 149 0.16 10.61 13.98
N TYR A 150 0.53 9.37 14.28
CA TYR A 150 0.04 8.20 13.55
C TYR A 150 -1.49 8.16 13.49
N PHE A 151 -2.18 8.38 14.62
CA PHE A 151 -3.65 8.38 14.61
C PHE A 151 -4.24 9.69 14.10
N HIS A 152 -3.54 10.82 14.20
CA HIS A 152 -3.97 12.12 13.67
C HIS A 152 -4.09 12.11 12.14
N VAL A 153 -3.29 11.29 11.44
CA VAL A 153 -3.45 11.02 9.99
C VAL A 153 -4.86 10.51 9.63
N ASN A 154 -5.61 9.93 10.58
CA ASN A 154 -7.01 9.55 10.32
C ASN A 154 -7.91 10.75 9.96
N GLU A 155 -7.60 11.93 10.48
CA GLU A 155 -8.30 13.17 10.12
C GLU A 155 -8.04 13.55 8.66
N ILE A 156 -6.79 13.37 8.20
CA ILE A 156 -6.39 13.55 6.80
C ILE A 156 -7.18 12.57 5.92
N LEU A 157 -7.13 11.27 6.24
CA LEU A 157 -7.82 10.24 5.49
C LEU A 157 -9.31 10.55 5.39
N ARG A 158 -9.97 10.92 6.50
CA ARG A 158 -11.40 11.26 6.49
C ARG A 158 -11.70 12.41 5.54
N SER A 159 -10.86 13.44 5.50
CA SER A 159 -11.03 14.58 4.60
C SER A 159 -10.81 14.25 3.12
N CYS A 160 -10.03 13.20 2.81
CA CYS A 160 -9.70 12.79 1.44
C CYS A 160 -10.73 11.81 0.84
N ILE A 161 -11.47 11.05 1.66
CA ILE A 161 -12.40 10.02 1.18
C ILE A 161 -13.39 10.55 0.14
N PRO A 162 -14.05 11.72 0.31
CA PRO A 162 -14.99 12.22 -0.70
C PRO A 162 -14.33 12.39 -2.08
N GLU A 163 -13.13 12.99 -2.12
CA GLU A 163 -12.36 13.19 -3.36
C GLU A 163 -11.94 11.84 -3.97
N CYS A 164 -11.53 10.86 -3.17
CA CYS A 164 -11.20 9.53 -3.67
C CYS A 164 -12.42 8.80 -4.26
N VAL A 165 -13.61 9.00 -3.70
CA VAL A 165 -14.85 8.43 -4.22
C VAL A 165 -15.22 9.08 -5.55
N ASP A 166 -15.06 10.41 -5.66
CA ASP A 166 -15.30 11.17 -6.89
C ASP A 166 -14.30 10.80 -7.98
N LEU A 167 -13.02 10.63 -7.63
CA LEU A 167 -11.99 10.13 -8.54
C LEU A 167 -12.39 8.79 -9.20
N LEU A 168 -12.90 7.84 -8.41
CA LEU A 168 -13.37 6.55 -8.94
C LEU A 168 -14.58 6.70 -9.86
N ALA A 169 -15.53 7.56 -9.50
CA ALA A 169 -16.75 7.78 -10.26
C ALA A 169 -16.50 8.53 -11.58
N GLU A 170 -15.64 9.55 -11.55
CA GLU A 170 -15.49 10.52 -12.63
C GLU A 170 -14.25 10.25 -13.49
N ARG A 171 -13.06 10.11 -12.91
CA ARG A 171 -11.83 9.88 -13.69
C ARG A 171 -11.81 8.46 -14.26
N TYR A 172 -12.09 7.47 -13.40
CA TYR A 172 -12.04 6.06 -13.77
C TYR A 172 -13.37 5.49 -14.25
N GLN A 173 -14.41 6.33 -14.35
CA GLN A 173 -15.72 5.97 -14.92
C GLN A 173 -16.32 4.68 -14.31
N CYS A 174 -16.08 4.44 -13.01
CA CYS A 174 -16.50 3.22 -12.35
C CYS A 174 -18.04 3.15 -12.26
N ALA A 175 -18.65 2.30 -13.09
CA ALA A 175 -20.12 2.22 -13.21
C ALA A 175 -20.79 1.85 -11.88
N SER A 176 -20.21 0.92 -11.12
CA SER A 176 -20.75 0.52 -9.81
C SER A 176 -20.69 1.66 -8.79
N THR A 177 -19.57 2.41 -8.74
CA THR A 177 -19.45 3.60 -7.89
C THR A 177 -20.46 4.68 -8.30
N ARG A 178 -20.60 4.97 -9.59
CA ARG A 178 -21.59 5.94 -10.09
C ARG A 178 -23.02 5.54 -9.76
N LEU A 179 -23.37 4.25 -9.89
CA LEU A 179 -24.69 3.74 -9.53
C LEU A 179 -24.94 3.86 -8.03
N LEU A 180 -23.96 3.48 -7.21
CA LEU A 180 -24.03 3.59 -5.76
C LEU A 180 -24.29 5.03 -5.32
N LEU A 181 -23.60 6.02 -5.92
CA LEU A 181 -23.77 7.44 -5.59
C LEU A 181 -25.12 8.04 -5.99
N ARG A 182 -25.91 7.37 -6.85
CA ARG A 182 -27.28 7.80 -7.18
C ARG A 182 -28.31 7.42 -6.10
N VAL A 183 -27.98 6.48 -5.22
CA VAL A 183 -28.88 6.03 -4.16
C VAL A 183 -28.93 7.09 -3.04
N PRO A 184 -30.11 7.55 -2.59
CA PRO A 184 -30.22 8.52 -1.51
C PRO A 184 -29.46 8.08 -0.25
N PHE A 185 -28.73 9.02 0.36
CA PHE A 185 -27.93 8.79 1.57
C PHE A 185 -26.78 7.77 1.45
N SER A 186 -26.48 7.23 0.27
CA SER A 186 -25.42 6.24 0.10
C SER A 186 -24.03 6.82 0.35
N ARG A 187 -23.75 8.04 -0.13
CA ARG A 187 -22.45 8.71 0.03
C ARG A 187 -21.97 8.74 1.48
N PRO A 188 -22.69 9.35 2.45
CA PRO A 188 -22.22 9.38 3.83
C PRO A 188 -22.14 7.98 4.47
N VAL A 189 -22.92 6.99 4.00
CA VAL A 189 -22.80 5.60 4.46
C VAL A 189 -21.49 4.98 3.96
N VAL A 190 -21.16 5.14 2.68
CA VAL A 190 -19.92 4.63 2.08
C VAL A 190 -18.71 5.29 2.71
N GLU A 191 -18.71 6.61 2.85
CA GLU A 191 -17.61 7.35 3.46
C GLU A 191 -17.36 6.90 4.90
N ARG A 192 -18.42 6.72 5.70
CA ARG A 192 -18.32 6.18 7.06
C ARG A 192 -17.84 4.73 7.10
N ALA A 193 -18.28 3.89 6.17
CA ALA A 193 -17.87 2.49 6.09
C ALA A 193 -16.38 2.38 5.74
N VAL A 194 -15.92 3.12 4.73
CA VAL A 194 -14.51 3.20 4.35
C VAL A 194 -13.67 3.72 5.52
N MET A 195 -14.09 4.82 6.16
CA MET A 195 -13.34 5.35 7.30
C MET A 195 -13.26 4.38 8.47
N ARG A 196 -14.36 3.68 8.79
CA ARG A 196 -14.38 2.68 9.87
C ARG A 196 -13.42 1.52 9.57
N MET A 197 -13.40 1.05 8.32
CA MET A 197 -12.44 0.03 7.88
C MET A 197 -11.00 0.50 8.06
N LEU A 198 -10.68 1.72 7.62
CA LEU A 198 -9.33 2.30 7.76
C LEU A 198 -8.90 2.43 9.23
N ILE A 199 -9.80 2.84 10.12
CA ILE A 199 -9.51 2.93 11.57
C ILE A 199 -9.15 1.55 12.13
N VAL A 200 -9.94 0.52 11.81
CA VAL A 200 -9.68 -0.85 12.27
C VAL A 200 -8.34 -1.36 11.77
N TRP A 201 -8.03 -1.15 10.48
CA TRP A 201 -6.75 -1.55 9.90
C TRP A 201 -5.58 -0.82 10.56
N ARG A 202 -5.68 0.51 10.70
CA ARG A 202 -4.61 1.33 11.29
C ARG A 202 -4.39 1.01 12.77
N GLN A 203 -5.45 0.71 13.54
CA GLN A 203 -5.30 0.24 14.91
C GLN A 203 -4.51 -1.07 14.97
N ARG A 204 -4.91 -2.07 14.17
CA ARG A 204 -4.19 -3.36 14.11
C ARG A 204 -2.73 -3.20 13.71
N VAL A 205 -2.45 -2.29 12.76
CA VAL A 205 -1.09 -1.99 12.33
C VAL A 205 -0.28 -1.41 13.49
N TRP A 206 -0.85 -0.46 14.24
CA TRP A 206 -0.20 0.07 15.44
C TRP A 206 0.09 -1.02 16.47
N ASP A 207 -0.86 -1.92 16.71
CA ASP A 207 -0.68 -3.04 17.63
C ASP A 207 0.46 -3.99 17.17
N ASN A 208 0.59 -4.21 15.85
CA ASN A 208 1.72 -4.96 15.30
C ASN A 208 3.05 -4.23 15.46
N VAL A 209 3.09 -2.90 15.26
CA VAL A 209 4.29 -2.07 15.49
C VAL A 209 4.76 -2.21 16.93
N VAL A 210 3.85 -2.05 17.90
CA VAL A 210 4.17 -2.21 19.33
C VAL A 210 4.70 -3.62 19.59
N ALA A 211 4.05 -4.66 19.06
CA ALA A 211 4.52 -6.04 19.21
C ALA A 211 5.90 -6.29 18.59
N MET A 212 6.24 -5.64 17.46
CA MET A 212 7.57 -5.73 16.86
C MET A 212 8.63 -5.01 17.70
N LEU A 213 8.29 -3.87 18.29
CA LEU A 213 9.19 -3.11 19.18
C LEU A 213 9.42 -3.80 20.53
N GLU A 214 8.43 -4.53 21.03
CA GLU A 214 8.48 -5.24 22.31
C GLU A 214 9.03 -6.67 22.19
N ALA A 215 9.24 -7.18 20.97
CA ALA A 215 9.79 -8.50 20.73
C ALA A 215 11.19 -8.65 21.36
N GLN A 216 11.36 -9.69 22.17
CA GLN A 216 12.61 -9.94 22.89
C GLN A 216 13.58 -10.80 22.08
N THR A 217 13.06 -11.57 21.11
CA THR A 217 13.87 -12.42 20.24
C THR A 217 13.60 -12.17 18.75
N PRO A 218 14.55 -12.50 17.88
CA PRO A 218 14.34 -12.45 16.43
C PRO A 218 13.16 -13.30 15.97
N GLU A 219 12.88 -14.44 16.62
CA GLU A 219 11.78 -15.33 16.28
C GLU A 219 10.41 -14.71 16.60
N GLU A 220 10.29 -14.02 17.75
CA GLU A 220 9.08 -13.27 18.12
C GLU A 220 8.80 -12.16 17.10
N HIS A 221 9.84 -11.40 16.73
CA HIS A 221 9.74 -10.37 15.71
C HIS A 221 9.28 -10.97 14.36
N GLN A 222 9.93 -12.04 13.90
CA GLN A 222 9.57 -12.72 12.65
C GLN A 222 8.14 -13.29 12.67
N ALA A 223 7.66 -13.77 13.82
CA ALA A 223 6.27 -14.23 13.95
C ALA A 223 5.26 -13.09 13.74
N VAL A 224 5.57 -11.86 14.19
CA VAL A 224 4.73 -10.69 13.93
C VAL A 224 4.76 -10.29 12.46
N VAL A 225 5.95 -10.27 11.84
CA VAL A 225 6.12 -9.98 10.40
C VAL A 225 5.34 -10.99 9.55
N GLU A 226 5.42 -12.28 9.87
CA GLU A 226 4.70 -13.33 9.15
C GLU A 226 3.19 -13.21 9.33
N ARG A 227 2.72 -12.82 10.52
CA ARG A 227 1.31 -12.50 10.77
C ARG A 227 0.83 -11.34 9.89
N VAL A 228 1.63 -10.28 9.75
CA VAL A 228 1.34 -9.13 8.87
C VAL A 228 1.24 -9.59 7.41
N ARG A 229 2.21 -10.37 6.94
CA ARG A 229 2.26 -10.91 5.58
C ARG A 229 1.05 -11.80 5.26
N THR A 230 0.75 -12.75 6.13
CA THR A 230 -0.38 -13.67 5.95
C THR A 230 -1.72 -12.93 5.99
N THR A 231 -1.89 -12.00 6.93
CA THR A 231 -3.16 -11.28 7.11
C THR A 231 -3.45 -10.33 5.94
N SER A 232 -2.45 -9.59 5.47
CA SER A 232 -2.59 -8.70 4.32
C SER A 232 -2.93 -9.47 3.04
N GLY A 233 -2.31 -10.63 2.80
CA GLY A 233 -2.66 -11.53 1.70
C GLY A 233 -4.10 -12.02 1.76
N ARG A 234 -4.57 -12.48 2.93
CA ARG A 234 -5.96 -12.93 3.12
C ARG A 234 -6.99 -11.84 2.85
N ILE A 235 -6.71 -10.60 3.25
CA ILE A 235 -7.59 -9.45 2.94
C ILE A 235 -7.64 -9.22 1.43
N ALA A 236 -6.49 -9.24 0.76
CA ALA A 236 -6.42 -9.07 -0.69
C ALA A 236 -7.23 -10.15 -1.43
N GLN A 237 -7.10 -11.42 -1.02
CA GLN A 237 -7.90 -12.51 -1.59
C GLN A 237 -9.40 -12.30 -1.37
N ALA A 238 -9.82 -11.88 -0.17
CA ALA A 238 -11.22 -11.63 0.13
C ALA A 238 -11.82 -10.51 -0.74
N LEU A 239 -11.05 -9.46 -1.03
CA LEU A 239 -11.45 -8.36 -1.92
C LEU A 239 -11.68 -8.79 -3.38
N CYS A 240 -11.12 -9.95 -3.77
CA CYS A 240 -11.26 -10.55 -5.10
C CYS A 240 -12.12 -11.84 -5.11
N ALA A 241 -12.75 -12.20 -3.99
CA ALA A 241 -13.45 -13.48 -3.85
C ALA A 241 -14.65 -13.62 -4.80
N ASP A 242 -15.32 -12.51 -5.14
CA ASP A 242 -16.40 -12.50 -6.13
C ASP A 242 -15.92 -12.98 -7.51
N LYS A 243 -14.70 -12.58 -7.90
CA LYS A 243 -14.09 -13.01 -9.17
C LYS A 243 -13.71 -14.47 -9.12
N ALA A 244 -13.04 -14.90 -8.06
CA ALA A 244 -12.68 -16.30 -7.88
C ALA A 244 -13.91 -17.22 -7.97
N LEU A 245 -15.02 -16.82 -7.33
CA LEU A 245 -16.30 -17.54 -7.40
C LEU A 245 -16.86 -17.61 -8.83
N TRP A 246 -16.79 -16.52 -9.59
CA TRP A 246 -17.24 -16.48 -11.00
C TRP A 246 -16.46 -17.44 -11.90
N TRP A 247 -15.13 -17.58 -11.71
CA TRP A 247 -14.32 -18.56 -12.45
C TRP A 247 -14.69 -20.00 -12.06
N THR A 248 -14.86 -20.26 -10.77
CA THR A 248 -15.30 -21.57 -10.27
C THR A 248 -16.68 -21.96 -10.83
N VAL A 249 -17.62 -21.02 -10.92
CA VAL A 249 -18.95 -21.26 -11.54
C VAL A 249 -18.83 -21.62 -13.03
N ARG A 250 -17.79 -21.14 -13.73
CA ARG A 250 -17.48 -21.53 -15.11
C ARG A 250 -16.70 -22.85 -15.24
N GLY A 251 -16.36 -23.49 -14.13
CA GLY A 251 -15.55 -24.72 -14.12
C GLY A 251 -14.05 -24.47 -14.33
N GLU A 252 -13.60 -23.23 -14.20
CA GLU A 252 -12.20 -22.82 -14.39
C GLU A 252 -11.56 -22.49 -13.03
N SER A 253 -10.24 -22.69 -12.92
CA SER A 253 -9.51 -22.27 -11.71
C SER A 253 -9.22 -20.76 -11.75
N PRO A 254 -9.31 -20.03 -10.62
CA PRO A 254 -8.92 -18.64 -10.57
C PRO A 254 -7.45 -18.49 -11.03
N PRO A 255 -7.12 -17.48 -11.86
CA PRO A 255 -5.76 -17.33 -12.39
C PRO A 255 -4.71 -17.00 -11.31
N PHE A 256 -5.14 -16.60 -10.11
CA PHE A 256 -4.27 -16.24 -9.00
C PHE A 256 -4.76 -16.84 -7.68
N SER A 257 -3.83 -17.37 -6.88
CA SER A 257 -4.08 -17.91 -5.54
C SER A 257 -3.02 -17.41 -4.56
N LEU A 258 -3.39 -17.37 -3.27
CA LEU A 258 -2.43 -17.12 -2.19
C LEU A 258 -1.34 -18.18 -2.11
N ASP A 259 -1.65 -19.40 -2.55
CA ASP A 259 -0.75 -20.55 -2.47
C ASP A 259 0.29 -20.56 -3.60
N LEU A 260 0.15 -19.68 -4.61
CA LEU A 260 1.12 -19.56 -5.68
C LEU A 260 2.38 -18.84 -5.17
N PRO A 261 3.58 -19.45 -5.32
CA PRO A 261 4.83 -18.76 -5.03
C PRO A 261 5.00 -17.57 -5.99
N PRO A 262 5.73 -16.50 -5.60
CA PRO A 262 5.85 -15.26 -6.38
C PRO A 262 6.20 -15.49 -7.87
N GLU A 263 7.13 -16.42 -8.13
CA GLU A 263 7.62 -16.75 -9.48
C GLU A 263 6.56 -17.42 -10.37
N ALA A 264 5.56 -18.06 -9.77
CA ALA A 264 4.53 -18.82 -10.49
C ALA A 264 3.31 -17.97 -10.88
N TRP A 265 3.34 -16.66 -10.61
CA TRP A 265 2.24 -15.78 -11.00
C TRP A 265 2.25 -15.54 -12.51
N PRO A 266 1.09 -15.65 -13.20
CA PRO A 266 1.00 -15.44 -14.64
C PRO A 266 1.64 -14.13 -15.12
N GLY A 267 2.59 -14.24 -16.05
CA GLY A 267 3.29 -13.11 -16.66
C GLY A 267 4.54 -12.65 -15.93
N VAL A 268 4.88 -13.24 -14.76
CA VAL A 268 6.15 -12.98 -14.06
C VAL A 268 7.33 -13.56 -14.84
N VAL A 269 8.39 -12.76 -14.96
CA VAL A 269 9.69 -13.16 -15.50
C VAL A 269 10.66 -13.22 -14.31
N PRO A 270 11.07 -14.42 -13.86
CA PRO A 270 12.03 -14.53 -12.77
C PRO A 270 13.36 -13.90 -13.20
N PRO A 271 14.11 -13.28 -12.26
CA PRO A 271 15.45 -12.80 -12.55
C PRO A 271 16.32 -13.97 -13.05
N PRO A 272 17.28 -13.72 -13.96
CA PRO A 272 18.21 -14.76 -14.37
C PRO A 272 18.89 -15.36 -13.15
N GLU A 273 19.02 -16.69 -13.11
CA GLU A 273 19.75 -17.36 -12.02
C GLU A 273 21.14 -16.74 -11.90
N PRO A 274 21.63 -16.45 -10.69
CA PRO A 274 22.99 -15.95 -10.53
C PRO A 274 23.93 -16.97 -11.16
N GLU A 275 24.78 -16.53 -12.09
CA GLU A 275 25.82 -17.37 -12.66
C GLU A 275 26.63 -17.96 -11.51
N VAL A 276 26.43 -19.25 -11.25
CA VAL A 276 27.30 -19.99 -10.34
C VAL A 276 28.66 -19.97 -11.01
N ASP A 277 29.56 -19.15 -10.48
CA ASP A 277 30.93 -19.04 -10.97
C ASP A 277 31.59 -20.41 -10.91
N ALA A 278 31.58 -21.11 -12.04
CA ALA A 278 32.15 -22.44 -12.21
C ALA A 278 33.68 -22.44 -12.08
N SER A 279 34.31 -21.29 -11.80
CA SER A 279 35.75 -21.20 -11.52
C SER A 279 36.14 -21.74 -10.14
N ALA A 280 35.20 -21.86 -9.18
CA ALA A 280 35.49 -22.40 -7.85
C ALA A 280 35.56 -23.95 -7.78
N ALA A 281 35.14 -24.66 -8.84
CA ALA A 281 35.12 -26.13 -8.87
C ALA A 281 36.36 -26.77 -9.54
N ARG A 282 37.39 -25.98 -9.88
CA ARG A 282 38.67 -26.48 -10.48
C ARG A 282 39.92 -26.23 -9.63
N ALA A 283 39.75 -25.79 -8.38
CA ALA A 283 40.83 -25.68 -7.40
C ALA A 283 40.52 -26.57 -6.18
N GLY A 284 40.61 -27.89 -6.38
CA GLY A 284 40.50 -28.91 -5.34
C GLY A 284 41.22 -30.16 -5.79
#